data_AF-A0A0Q8S0L2-F1
#
_entry.id   AF-A0A0Q8S0L2-F1
#
_cell.length_a   1.000
_cell.length_b   1.000
_cell.length_c   1.000
_cell.angle_alpha   90.00
_cell.angle_beta   90.00
_cell.angle_gamma   90.00
#
_symmetry.space_group_name_H-M   'P 1'
#
loop_
_entity.id
_entity.type
_entity.pdbx_description
1 polymer ?
#
loop_
_entity_poly.entity_id
_entity_poly.type
_entity_poly.pdbx_seq_one_letter_code
_entity_poly.pdbx_strand_id
1 'polypeptide(L)'
;MSEDYAHGQRDGLRLALAVLAAEEAKWSALLGESRSWRTNQIREVRHKTLQVAQKRVQTALNRLTPKGSGVMDPELASALAKAGL
;
A
#
# COMPACT_ATOMS: atom_id res chain seq x y z
N MET A 1 -0.01 26.66 0.57
CA MET A 1 1.32 26.29 0.04
C MET A 1 1.96 25.13 0.81
N SER A 2 2.30 25.26 2.10
CA SER A 2 2.90 24.15 2.86
C SER A 2 1.94 22.99 3.13
N GLU A 3 0.67 23.29 3.42
CA GLU A 3 -0.36 22.28 3.71
C GLU A 3 -0.74 21.48 2.45
N ASP A 4 -0.91 22.15 1.30
CA ASP A 4 -1.24 21.50 0.02
C ASP A 4 -0.15 20.51 -0.41
N TYR A 5 1.12 20.87 -0.19
CA TYR A 5 2.25 20.00 -0.47
C TYR A 5 2.29 18.79 0.49
N ALA A 6 2.03 19.00 1.78
CA ALA A 6 1.92 17.92 2.76
C ALA A 6 0.73 16.98 2.43
N HIS A 7 -0.38 17.53 1.94
CA HIS A 7 -1.52 16.77 1.47
C HIS A 7 -1.16 15.91 0.26
N GLY A 8 -0.54 16.49 -0.77
CA GLY A 8 -0.07 15.75 -1.94
C GLY A 8 0.93 14.63 -1.61
N GLN A 9 1.81 14.83 -0.62
CA GLN A 9 2.69 13.76 -0.14
C GLN A 9 1.93 12.61 0.52
N ARG A 10 0.92 12.92 1.35
CA ARG A 10 0.08 11.91 2.00
C ARG A 10 -0.68 11.08 0.96
N ASP A 11 -1.24 11.73 -0.06
CA ASP A 11 -1.97 11.07 -1.13
C ASP A 11 -1.08 10.21 -2.02
N GLY A 12 0.12 10.68 -2.35
CA GLY A 12 1.12 9.89 -3.05
C GLY A 12 1.47 8.59 -2.30
N LEU A 13 1.60 8.65 -0.96
CA LEU A 13 1.88 7.47 -0.14
C LEU A 13 0.68 6.53 -0.04
N ARG A 14 -0.54 7.06 -0.01
CA ARG A 14 -1.78 6.25 -0.03
C ARG A 14 -1.96 5.54 -1.37
N LEU A 15 -1.69 6.22 -2.49
CA LEU A 15 -1.67 5.61 -3.81
C LEU A 15 -0.61 4.50 -3.89
N ALA A 16 0.59 4.75 -3.37
CA ALA A 16 1.65 3.74 -3.32
C ALA A 16 1.22 2.50 -2.52
N LEU A 17 0.53 2.66 -1.39
CA LEU A 17 -0.02 1.53 -0.62
C LEU A 17 -1.06 0.75 -1.42
N ALA A 18 -1.98 1.42 -2.12
CA ALA A 18 -3.01 0.77 -2.93
C ALA A 18 -2.38 -0.08 -4.05
N VAL A 19 -1.37 0.46 -4.76
CA VAL A 19 -0.64 -0.28 -5.80
C VAL A 19 0.09 -1.49 -5.22
N LEU A 20 0.78 -1.34 -4.08
CA LEU A 20 1.47 -2.44 -3.43
C LEU A 20 0.52 -3.54 -2.93
N ALA A 21 -0.69 -3.18 -2.49
CA ALA A 21 -1.71 -4.13 -2.07
C ALA A 21 -2.27 -4.93 -3.26
N ALA A 22 -2.52 -4.26 -4.39
CA ALA A 22 -2.95 -4.93 -5.62
C ALA A 22 -1.90 -5.94 -6.12
N GLU A 23 -0.62 -5.57 -6.09
CA GLU A 23 0.45 -6.50 -6.44
C GLU A 23 0.58 -7.65 -5.44
N GLU A 24 0.44 -7.39 -4.13
CA GLU A 24 0.45 -8.48 -3.12
C GLU A 24 -0.68 -9.48 -3.39
N ALA A 25 -1.89 -9.01 -3.64
CA ALA A 25 -3.05 -9.87 -3.93
C ALA A 25 -2.80 -10.77 -5.15
N LYS A 26 -2.21 -10.23 -6.22
CA LYS A 26 -1.83 -10.98 -7.42
C LYS A 26 -0.82 -12.10 -7.10
N TRP A 27 0.19 -11.82 -6.28
CA TRP A 27 1.21 -12.83 -5.95
C TRP A 27 0.70 -13.85 -4.92
N SER A 28 -0.16 -13.42 -3.99
CA SER A 28 -0.82 -14.28 -3.01
C SER A 28 -1.62 -15.39 -3.70
N ALA A 29 -2.38 -15.04 -4.75
CA ALA A 29 -3.16 -16.00 -5.55
C ALA A 29 -2.31 -17.05 -6.30
N LEU A 30 -0.98 -16.87 -6.38
CA LEU A 30 -0.07 -17.80 -7.07
C LEU A 30 0.76 -18.65 -6.12
N LEU A 31 0.62 -18.47 -4.80
CA LEU A 31 1.39 -19.23 -3.82
C LEU A 31 0.95 -20.70 -3.82
N GLY A 32 1.91 -21.62 -3.88
CA GLY A 32 1.63 -23.06 -3.88
C GLY A 32 1.16 -23.66 -5.21
N GLU A 33 0.75 -22.82 -6.18
CA GLU A 33 0.17 -23.27 -7.46
C GLU A 33 1.16 -23.98 -8.40
N SER A 34 2.47 -23.87 -8.19
CA SER A 34 3.46 -24.56 -9.03
C SER A 34 3.82 -25.94 -8.48
N ARG A 35 4.02 -26.92 -9.36
CA ARG A 35 4.63 -28.22 -9.01
C ARG A 35 6.12 -28.09 -8.63
N SER A 36 6.77 -27.00 -9.05
CA SER A 36 8.18 -26.74 -8.76
C SER A 36 8.32 -26.02 -7.42
N TRP A 37 8.93 -26.68 -6.44
CA TRP A 37 9.20 -26.10 -5.12
C TRP A 37 9.98 -24.78 -5.21
N ARG A 38 10.98 -24.71 -6.10
CA ARG A 38 11.81 -23.51 -6.30
C ARG A 38 10.98 -22.33 -6.81
N THR A 39 9.98 -22.61 -7.66
CA THR A 39 9.08 -21.57 -8.16
C THR A 39 8.21 -21.02 -7.03
N ASN A 40 7.65 -21.90 -6.20
CA ASN A 40 6.84 -21.47 -5.04
C ASN A 40 7.68 -20.65 -4.05
N GLN A 41 8.91 -21.09 -3.76
CA GLN A 41 9.82 -20.35 -2.89
C GLN A 41 10.11 -18.93 -3.41
N ILE A 42 10.34 -18.76 -4.71
CA ILE A 42 10.55 -17.42 -5.30
C ILE A 42 9.29 -16.56 -5.18
N ARG A 43 8.10 -17.14 -5.36
CA ARG A 43 6.82 -16.44 -5.20
C ARG A 43 6.61 -15.99 -3.74
N GLU A 44 6.93 -16.86 -2.77
CA GLU A 44 6.87 -16.53 -1.34
C GLU A 44 7.81 -15.36 -0.99
N VAL A 45 9.04 -15.37 -1.51
CA VAL A 45 9.98 -14.26 -1.31
C VAL A 45 9.41 -12.96 -1.86
N ARG A 46 8.87 -12.96 -3.08
CA ARG A 46 8.25 -11.76 -3.70
C ARG A 46 7.05 -11.26 -2.91
N HIS A 47 6.16 -12.16 -2.51
CA HIS A 47 5.02 -11.84 -1.66
C HIS A 47 5.49 -11.18 -0.35
N LYS A 48 6.53 -11.73 0.28
CA LYS A 48 7.09 -11.15 1.50
C LYS A 48 7.75 -9.78 1.27
N THR A 49 8.43 -9.58 0.15
CA THR A 49 9.00 -8.29 -0.22
C THR A 49 7.91 -7.21 -0.34
N LEU A 50 6.75 -7.54 -0.92
CA LEU A 50 5.62 -6.63 -1.03
C LEU A 50 5.07 -6.24 0.35
N GLN A 51 4.92 -7.20 1.27
CA GLN A 51 4.51 -6.92 2.65
C GLN A 51 5.48 -5.98 3.38
N VAL A 52 6.79 -6.19 3.20
CA VAL A 52 7.81 -5.31 3.78
C VAL A 52 7.74 -3.91 3.18
N ALA A 53 7.55 -3.79 1.87
CA ALA A 53 7.40 -2.51 1.19
C ALA A 53 6.18 -1.74 1.70
N GLN A 54 5.01 -2.39 1.79
CA GLN A 54 3.80 -1.80 2.35
C GLN A 54 4.03 -1.30 3.78
N LYS A 55 4.67 -2.10 4.64
CA LYS A 55 4.94 -1.68 6.03
C LYS A 55 5.82 -0.44 6.10
N ARG A 56 6.81 -0.32 5.21
CA ARG A 56 7.69 0.87 5.14
C ARG A 56 6.93 2.10 4.68
N VAL A 57 6.11 1.98 3.64
CA VAL A 57 5.27 3.08 3.15
C VAL A 57 4.25 3.51 4.21
N GLN A 58 3.59 2.57 4.87
CA GLN A 58 2.69 2.85 5.99
C GLN A 58 3.41 3.59 7.12
N THR A 59 4.65 3.19 7.43
CA THR A 59 5.45 3.87 8.46
C THR A 59 5.78 5.31 8.04
N ALA A 60 6.09 5.56 6.77
CA ALA A 60 6.31 6.90 6.25
C ALA A 60 5.02 7.75 6.32
N LEU A 61 3.88 7.19 5.91
CA LEU A 61 2.58 7.85 5.99
C LEU A 61 2.22 8.21 7.44
N ASN A 62 2.43 7.29 8.38
CA ASN A 62 2.18 7.52 9.81
C ASN A 62 3.06 8.63 10.40
N ARG A 63 4.26 8.88 9.84
CA ARG A 63 5.14 9.98 10.29
C ARG A 63 4.69 11.33 9.74
N LEU A 64 4.11 11.35 8.54
CA LEU A 64 3.58 12.57 7.90
C LEU A 64 2.17 12.92 8.34
N THR A 65 1.47 11.99 9.00
CA THR A 65 0.15 12.25 9.58
C THR A 65 0.35 12.79 11.01
N PRO A 66 0.04 14.07 11.29
CA PRO A 66 0.24 14.64 12.61
C PRO A 66 -0.59 13.89 13.67
N LYS A 67 0.04 13.53 14.80
CA LYS A 67 -0.67 12.97 15.96
C LYS A 67 -1.63 14.04 16.50
N GLY A 68 -2.94 13.86 16.27
CA GLY A 68 -4.00 14.78 16.70
C GLY A 68 -5.04 15.09 15.62
N SER A 69 -4.76 14.79 14.34
CA SER A 69 -5.72 14.95 13.24
C SER A 69 -6.42 13.62 12.92
N GLY A 70 -7.22 13.12 13.85
CA GLY A 70 -7.91 11.82 13.75
C GLY A 70 -9.04 11.74 12.70
N VAL A 71 -9.11 12.68 11.76
CA VAL A 71 -10.14 12.70 10.73
C VAL A 71 -9.50 12.22 9.43
N MET A 72 -9.89 11.02 9.02
CA MET A 72 -9.70 10.57 7.63
C MET A 72 -10.26 11.66 6.72
N ASP A 73 -9.41 12.20 5.85
CA ASP A 73 -9.78 13.29 4.97
C ASP A 73 -10.97 12.85 4.10
N PRO A 74 -12.15 13.51 4.20
CA PRO A 74 -13.34 13.10 3.47
C PRO A 74 -13.15 13.14 1.96
N GLU A 75 -12.20 13.94 1.47
CA GLU A 75 -11.85 14.01 0.05
C GLU A 75 -11.16 12.71 -0.42
N LEU A 76 -10.28 12.14 0.41
CA LEU A 76 -9.63 10.86 0.13
C LEU A 76 -10.61 9.69 0.20
N ALA A 77 -11.51 9.68 1.17
CA ALA A 77 -12.57 8.66 1.25
C ALA A 77 -13.45 8.67 -0.01
N SER A 78 -13.71 9.86 -0.57
CA SER A 78 -14.44 10.01 -1.83
C SER A 78 -13.63 9.52 -3.04
N ALA A 79 -12.32 9.77 -3.07
CA ALA A 79 -11.46 9.33 -4.17
C ALA A 79 -11.29 7.80 -4.20
N LEU A 80 -11.17 7.14 -3.03
CA LEU A 80 -11.13 5.68 -2.93
C LEU A 80 -12.44 5.04 -3.39
N ALA A 81 -13.57 5.58 -2.93
CA ALA A 81 -14.90 5.14 -3.36
C ALA A 81 -15.11 5.26 -4.89
N LYS A 82 -14.55 6.31 -5.52
CA LYS A 82 -14.60 6.47 -6.99
C LYS A 82 -13.67 5.52 -7.74
N ALA A 83 -12.56 5.10 -7.12
CA ALA A 83 -11.64 4.13 -7.70
C ALA A 83 -12.13 2.67 -7.56
N GLY A 84 -13.26 2.45 -6.87
CA GLY A 84 -13.80 1.11 -6.60
C GLY A 84 -12.97 0.33 -5.57
N LEU A 85 -12.25 1.04 -4.70
CA LEU A 85 -11.43 0.52 -3.62
C LEU A 85 -12.01 0.90 -2.25
#